data_AF-A0A3B0J859-F1
#
_entry.id   AF-A0A3B0J859-F1
#
_cell.length_a   1.000
_cell.length_b   1.000
_cell.length_c   1.000
_cell.angle_alpha   90.00
_cell.angle_beta   90.00
_cell.angle_gamma   90.00
#
_symmetry.space_group_name_H-M   'P 1'
#
loop_
_entity.id
_entity.type
_entity.pdbx_description
1 polymer ?
#
loop_
_entity_poly.entity_id
_entity_poly.type
_entity_poly.pdbx_seq_one_letter_code
_entity_poly.pdbx_strand_id
1 'polypeptide(L)'
;MSDNRPEMNANETEEGHAEIAEDVMPLRNIGAGDGIYQGEDLYPGEPQLRRNRLVGGRVVFYQNRDAICIHVACICAGIGWTTLMHPLHHAGVLMQLGFEPFPGEIVQMGLLGPRHLLPGAQHLIGYIHQSDGFFALYRGLTAKIAINITTYVMDTTMSMLGLETRNFGPTTGSSVRDMSRCMLVRGCRLTLKLILTQPLTVVFTRQIAQFIGCESVYQTLGQTIIKIFREEGIAAFYAGFVPRLIGKMGFMAITTIASTLFYQYGPNYYPIQALHELVVGISSSYVLHPLTVVGTCMDVQGSPLAAAMPSQMAHYEHWTKCFADIYENSGFYHRGGILFCRTMPVKKLDA
;
A
#
# COMPACT_ATOMS: atom_id res chain seq x y z
N MET A 1 -15.43 -51.12 -86.09
CA MET A 1 -14.34 -50.20 -86.52
C MET A 1 -14.14 -49.18 -85.42
N SER A 2 -12.89 -48.74 -85.23
CA SER A 2 -12.40 -47.53 -84.52
C SER A 2 -13.43 -46.48 -84.05
N ASP A 3 -13.22 -45.78 -82.92
CA ASP A 3 -11.91 -45.30 -82.43
C ASP A 3 -11.85 -45.13 -80.89
N ASN A 4 -10.64 -45.00 -80.32
CA ASN A 4 -10.41 -45.10 -78.88
C ASN A 4 -9.23 -44.23 -78.37
N ARG A 5 -9.51 -43.06 -77.78
CA ARG A 5 -8.83 -42.51 -76.58
C ARG A 5 -9.58 -41.27 -76.03
N PRO A 6 -9.50 -41.01 -74.72
CA PRO A 6 -8.75 -39.82 -74.29
C PRO A 6 -7.84 -40.01 -73.05
N GLU A 7 -6.93 -39.04 -72.90
CA GLU A 7 -6.37 -38.46 -71.66
C GLU A 7 -5.69 -39.33 -70.57
N MET A 8 -4.35 -39.24 -70.58
CA MET A 8 -3.52 -38.68 -69.49
C MET A 8 -3.90 -38.97 -68.02
N ASN A 9 -3.22 -39.95 -67.42
CA ASN A 9 -2.69 -39.82 -66.06
C ASN A 9 -1.54 -40.82 -65.81
N ALA A 10 -0.56 -40.42 -65.00
CA ALA A 10 0.53 -41.23 -64.48
C ALA A 10 0.95 -40.58 -63.13
N ASN A 11 0.77 -41.25 -61.98
CA ASN A 11 1.68 -42.26 -61.39
C ASN A 11 2.98 -41.63 -60.87
N GLU A 12 3.52 -41.93 -59.68
CA GLU A 12 3.16 -42.79 -58.52
C GLU A 12 3.37 -41.95 -57.21
N THR A 13 3.30 -42.37 -55.94
CA THR A 13 3.47 -43.67 -55.21
C THR A 13 2.75 -43.48 -53.85
N GLU A 14 1.84 -44.36 -53.36
CA GLU A 14 2.09 -45.56 -52.50
C GLU A 14 3.04 -45.30 -51.29
N GLU A 15 2.85 -45.79 -50.05
CA GLU A 15 1.93 -46.81 -49.49
C GLU A 15 1.92 -46.80 -47.92
N GLY A 16 1.04 -47.60 -47.28
CA GLY A 16 1.22 -48.15 -45.90
C GLY A 16 0.65 -47.34 -44.71
N HIS A 17 -0.58 -47.50 -44.17
CA HIS A 17 -1.31 -48.64 -43.56
C HIS A 17 -0.97 -49.06 -42.10
N ALA A 18 -1.91 -48.78 -41.18
CA ALA A 18 -2.37 -49.56 -40.00
C ALA A 18 -3.35 -48.65 -39.19
N GLU A 19 -4.69 -48.78 -39.20
CA GLU A 19 -5.57 -49.89 -38.77
C GLU A 19 -5.35 -50.26 -37.28
N ILE A 20 -6.32 -50.53 -36.39
CA ILE A 20 -7.80 -50.76 -36.41
C ILE A 20 -8.36 -50.09 -35.10
N ALA A 21 -9.65 -49.90 -34.77
CA ALA A 21 -10.97 -50.31 -35.28
C ALA A 21 -12.08 -49.33 -34.80
N GLU A 22 -13.35 -49.62 -35.13
CA GLU A 22 -14.57 -48.96 -34.62
C GLU A 22 -15.17 -49.68 -33.39
N ASP A 23 -15.99 -48.97 -32.60
CA ASP A 23 -17.22 -49.57 -32.04
C ASP A 23 -18.30 -48.47 -31.82
N VAL A 24 -19.57 -48.76 -32.10
CA VAL A 24 -20.65 -47.77 -32.23
C VAL A 24 -21.95 -48.22 -31.55
N MET A 25 -22.68 -47.22 -31.02
CA MET A 25 -24.07 -47.25 -30.48
C MET A 25 -24.28 -47.78 -29.04
N PRO A 26 -25.40 -47.39 -28.36
CA PRO A 26 -26.42 -46.41 -28.75
C PRO A 26 -26.68 -45.27 -27.74
N LEU A 27 -27.37 -44.23 -28.22
CA LEU A 27 -27.91 -43.14 -27.40
C LEU A 27 -28.93 -43.63 -26.37
N ARG A 28 -28.80 -43.18 -25.12
CA ARG A 28 -29.88 -43.19 -24.12
C ARG A 28 -29.98 -41.83 -23.44
N ASN A 29 -31.04 -41.09 -23.76
CA ASN A 29 -31.22 -39.71 -23.34
C ASN A 29 -32.32 -39.60 -22.26
N ILE A 30 -31.96 -39.38 -21.00
CA ILE A 30 -32.88 -38.97 -19.91
C ILE A 30 -32.13 -38.10 -18.89
N GLY A 31 -32.57 -36.86 -18.69
CA GLY A 31 -32.55 -36.22 -17.36
C GLY A 31 -31.51 -35.13 -17.05
N ALA A 32 -31.84 -33.89 -17.43
CA ALA A 32 -31.65 -32.63 -16.69
C ALA A 32 -30.35 -32.36 -15.89
N GLY A 33 -29.64 -31.28 -16.26
CA GLY A 33 -28.61 -30.64 -15.45
C GLY A 33 -27.96 -29.47 -16.20
N ASP A 34 -28.29 -28.24 -15.82
CA ASP A 34 -27.99 -26.99 -16.53
C ASP A 34 -26.52 -26.86 -17.00
N GLY A 35 -26.32 -26.61 -18.30
CA GLY A 35 -25.03 -26.31 -18.88
C GLY A 35 -24.97 -24.88 -19.43
N ILE A 36 -23.98 -24.09 -18.98
CA ILE A 36 -23.50 -22.88 -19.66
C ILE A 36 -21.96 -22.87 -19.59
N TYR A 37 -21.36 -23.17 -20.75
CA TYR A 37 -19.98 -22.89 -21.20
C TYR A 37 -18.89 -22.59 -20.15
N GLN A 38 -18.01 -23.56 -19.91
CA GLN A 38 -16.60 -23.26 -19.60
C GLN A 38 -15.80 -23.27 -20.91
N GLY A 39 -15.10 -22.17 -21.18
CA GLY A 39 -14.27 -21.97 -22.36
C GLY A 39 -13.04 -21.13 -22.03
N GLU A 40 -11.93 -21.84 -21.87
CA GLU A 40 -10.53 -21.41 -22.06
C GLU A 40 -9.90 -20.43 -21.05
N ASP A 41 -9.13 -21.05 -20.14
CA ASP A 41 -8.17 -20.43 -19.23
C ASP A 41 -6.94 -19.85 -19.97
N LEU A 42 -6.39 -18.73 -19.45
CA LEU A 42 -5.03 -18.29 -19.79
C LEU A 42 -4.23 -17.84 -18.55
N TYR A 43 -4.02 -18.77 -17.62
CA TYR A 43 -2.88 -18.75 -16.67
C TYR A 43 -2.45 -20.19 -16.38
N PRO A 44 -1.13 -20.49 -16.25
CA PRO A 44 -0.65 -21.85 -16.00
C PRO A 44 -1.02 -22.29 -14.57
N GLY A 45 -1.72 -23.42 -14.46
CA GLY A 45 -2.30 -23.89 -13.20
C GLY A 45 -1.30 -24.43 -12.19
N GLU A 46 -1.66 -24.32 -10.91
CA GLU A 46 -1.00 -25.05 -9.82
C GLU A 46 -1.24 -26.57 -9.98
N PRO A 47 -0.22 -27.43 -9.78
CA PRO A 47 -0.39 -28.87 -9.88
C PRO A 47 -1.19 -29.40 -8.68
N GLN A 48 -2.35 -29.99 -8.95
CA GLN A 48 -3.14 -30.65 -7.91
C GLN A 48 -2.35 -31.76 -7.20
N LEU A 49 -2.55 -31.86 -5.89
CA LEU A 49 -1.80 -32.73 -4.97
C LEU A 49 -2.12 -34.23 -5.18
N ARG A 50 -1.65 -34.81 -6.29
CA ARG A 50 -1.85 -36.22 -6.62
C ARG A 50 -0.98 -37.09 -5.70
N ARG A 51 -1.65 -37.80 -4.78
CA ARG A 51 -1.11 -38.74 -3.78
C ARG A 51 0.15 -39.49 -4.26
N ASN A 52 1.30 -39.16 -3.65
CA ASN A 52 2.63 -39.60 -4.08
C ASN A 52 2.78 -41.13 -4.17
N ARG A 53 3.25 -41.61 -5.33
CA ARG A 53 3.94 -42.90 -5.46
C ARG A 53 5.44 -42.61 -5.61
N LEU A 54 6.25 -43.06 -4.65
CA LEU A 54 7.70 -42.84 -4.65
C LEU A 54 8.37 -43.56 -5.83
N VAL A 55 9.04 -42.80 -6.72
CA VAL A 55 9.93 -43.33 -7.75
C VAL A 55 11.16 -42.42 -7.86
N GLY A 56 12.36 -43.03 -7.77
CA GLY A 56 13.61 -42.52 -8.35
C GLY A 56 14.10 -41.13 -7.95
N GLY A 57 15.07 -41.05 -7.04
CA GLY A 57 15.63 -39.78 -6.59
C GLY A 57 16.37 -38.99 -7.68
N ARG A 58 15.73 -37.91 -8.16
CA ARG A 58 16.30 -36.58 -8.51
C ARG A 58 15.13 -35.63 -8.81
N VAL A 59 15.36 -34.31 -8.64
CA VAL A 59 14.38 -33.20 -8.82
C VAL A 59 13.35 -33.03 -7.68
N VAL A 60 13.67 -32.16 -6.71
CA VAL A 60 12.87 -30.97 -6.32
C VAL A 60 13.82 -29.93 -5.68
N PHE A 61 14.47 -29.09 -6.49
CA PHE A 61 15.21 -27.91 -5.99
C PHE A 61 15.06 -26.64 -6.85
N TYR A 62 14.42 -26.73 -8.03
CA TYR A 62 14.26 -25.59 -8.94
C TYR A 62 13.19 -24.58 -8.47
N GLN A 63 12.04 -25.06 -7.96
CA GLN A 63 10.91 -24.22 -7.52
C GLN A 63 11.28 -23.09 -6.52
N ASN A 64 12.33 -23.29 -5.72
CA ASN A 64 12.70 -22.38 -4.65
C ASN A 64 13.53 -21.17 -5.15
N ARG A 65 14.33 -21.32 -6.22
CA ARG A 65 15.14 -20.21 -6.75
C ARG A 65 14.28 -19.12 -7.35
N ASP A 66 13.28 -19.50 -8.16
CA ASP A 66 12.44 -18.52 -8.86
C ASP A 66 11.55 -17.73 -7.87
N ALA A 67 11.04 -18.40 -6.83
CA ALA A 67 10.33 -17.74 -5.73
C ALA A 67 11.22 -16.71 -5.00
N ILE A 68 12.47 -17.08 -4.65
CA ILE A 68 13.43 -16.15 -4.03
C ILE A 68 13.74 -14.98 -4.96
N CYS A 69 13.94 -15.23 -6.26
CA CYS A 69 14.17 -14.18 -7.26
C CYS A 69 13.01 -13.18 -7.35
N ILE A 70 11.76 -13.64 -7.38
CA ILE A 70 10.56 -12.79 -7.37
C ILE A 70 10.52 -11.97 -6.08
N HIS A 71 10.72 -12.59 -4.92
CA HIS A 71 10.75 -11.92 -3.62
C HIS A 71 11.81 -10.81 -3.56
N VAL A 72 13.03 -11.08 -4.02
CA VAL A 72 14.11 -10.07 -4.11
C VAL A 72 13.75 -8.95 -5.08
N ALA A 73 13.19 -9.28 -6.26
CA ALA A 73 12.77 -8.28 -7.24
C ALA A 73 11.68 -7.34 -6.68
N CYS A 74 10.70 -7.87 -5.94
CA CYS A 74 9.69 -7.05 -5.24
C CYS A 74 10.29 -6.12 -4.20
N ILE A 75 11.27 -6.58 -3.40
CA ILE A 75 11.98 -5.73 -2.43
C ILE A 75 12.75 -4.62 -3.15
N CYS A 76 13.53 -4.97 -4.18
CA CYS A 76 14.30 -4.01 -4.98
C CYS A 76 13.40 -2.95 -5.64
N ALA A 77 12.27 -3.35 -6.23
CA ALA A 77 11.29 -2.43 -6.79
C ALA A 77 10.68 -1.52 -5.72
N GLY A 78 10.33 -2.05 -4.54
CA GLY A 78 9.80 -1.28 -3.42
C GLY A 78 10.79 -0.25 -2.86
N ILE A 79 12.08 -0.61 -2.76
CA ILE A 79 13.16 0.30 -2.35
C ILE A 79 13.40 1.37 -3.42
N GLY A 80 13.46 0.99 -4.70
CA GLY A 80 13.61 1.93 -5.82
C GLY A 80 12.46 2.95 -5.86
N TRP A 81 11.22 2.49 -5.75
CA TRP A 81 10.04 3.36 -5.71
C TRP A 81 10.03 4.30 -4.50
N THR A 82 10.34 3.76 -3.32
CA THR A 82 10.43 4.56 -2.09
C THR A 82 11.49 5.64 -2.20
N THR A 83 12.64 5.32 -2.79
CA THR A 83 13.73 6.28 -3.02
C THR A 83 13.28 7.38 -3.99
N LEU A 84 12.68 7.01 -5.12
CA LEU A 84 12.17 7.96 -6.11
C LEU A 84 11.12 8.93 -5.55
N MET A 85 10.24 8.45 -4.66
CA MET A 85 9.21 9.26 -3.99
C MET A 85 9.66 9.92 -2.69
N HIS A 86 10.89 9.70 -2.25
CA HIS A 86 11.33 10.18 -0.93
C HIS A 86 11.28 11.72 -0.80
N PRO A 87 11.62 12.55 -1.81
CA PRO A 87 11.45 14.01 -1.73
C PRO A 87 10.01 14.46 -1.47
N LEU A 88 9.02 13.78 -2.06
CA LEU A 88 7.59 14.06 -1.84
C LEU A 88 7.13 13.61 -0.45
N HIS A 89 7.63 12.48 0.06
CA HIS A 89 7.38 12.05 1.44
C HIS A 89 8.01 13.01 2.45
N HIS A 90 9.22 13.50 2.20
CA HIS A 90 9.91 14.48 3.03
C HIS A 90 9.10 15.77 3.13
N ALA A 91 8.73 16.37 2.00
CA ALA A 91 7.85 17.54 1.97
C ALA A 91 6.50 17.29 2.66
N GLY A 92 5.89 16.12 2.44
CA GLY A 92 4.62 15.73 3.08
C GLY A 92 4.70 15.64 4.61
N VAL A 93 5.79 15.13 5.17
CA VAL A 93 5.98 15.08 6.64
C VAL A 93 6.17 16.48 7.21
N LEU A 94 6.96 17.35 6.56
CA LEU A 94 7.10 18.74 6.99
C LEU A 94 5.76 19.50 6.98
N MET A 95 4.94 19.29 5.96
CA MET A 95 3.56 19.82 5.92
C MET A 95 2.68 19.25 7.04
N GLN A 96 2.83 17.97 7.40
CA GLN A 96 2.09 17.37 8.53
C GLN A 96 2.51 17.96 9.89
N LEU A 97 3.77 18.36 10.03
CA LEU A 97 4.28 19.06 11.21
C LEU A 97 3.87 20.55 11.25
N GLY A 98 3.33 21.09 10.17
CA GLY A 98 2.89 22.50 10.09
C GLY A 98 3.95 23.47 9.57
N PHE A 99 5.04 22.98 8.98
CA PHE A 99 6.08 23.84 8.39
C PHE A 99 5.59 24.51 7.10
N GLU A 100 5.39 25.83 7.17
CA GLU A 100 4.86 26.66 6.09
C GLU A 100 5.71 27.94 5.92
N PRO A 101 6.86 27.86 5.21
CA PRO A 101 7.78 29.00 5.05
C PRO A 101 7.30 30.05 4.02
N PHE A 102 6.16 29.81 3.36
CA PHE A 102 5.64 30.64 2.28
C PHE A 102 4.24 31.18 2.64
N PRO A 103 3.92 32.44 2.30
CA PRO A 103 2.55 32.93 2.38
C PRO A 103 1.63 32.19 1.40
N GLY A 104 0.33 32.17 1.70
CA GLY A 104 -0.68 31.66 0.77
C GLY A 104 -0.99 32.66 -0.32
N GLU A 105 -1.15 32.19 -1.56
CA GLU A 105 -1.47 32.99 -2.74
C GLU A 105 -2.96 32.91 -3.08
N ILE A 106 -3.52 33.98 -3.66
CA ILE A 106 -4.90 33.99 -4.14
C ILE A 106 -4.91 33.51 -5.60
N VAL A 107 -5.43 32.31 -5.82
CA VAL A 107 -5.53 31.69 -7.15
C VAL A 107 -6.98 31.73 -7.62
N GLN A 108 -7.24 32.29 -8.81
CA GLN A 108 -8.56 32.19 -9.44
C GLN A 108 -8.76 30.82 -10.08
N MET A 109 -9.58 29.98 -9.44
CA MET A 109 -9.92 28.63 -9.89
C MET A 109 -11.10 28.63 -10.87
N GLY A 110 -11.10 29.54 -11.87
CA GLY A 110 -12.14 29.65 -12.89
C GLY A 110 -13.56 29.66 -12.30
N LEU A 111 -14.34 28.63 -12.62
CA LEU A 111 -15.73 28.46 -12.14
C LEU A 111 -15.86 28.32 -10.61
N LEU A 112 -14.81 27.89 -9.91
CA LEU A 112 -14.79 27.77 -8.43
C LEU A 112 -14.45 29.10 -7.72
N GLY A 113 -14.21 30.19 -8.46
CA GLY A 113 -13.88 31.50 -7.92
C GLY A 113 -12.45 31.61 -7.34
N PRO A 114 -12.12 32.74 -6.68
CA PRO A 114 -10.84 32.92 -6.00
C PRO A 114 -10.73 32.02 -4.77
N ARG A 115 -9.58 31.38 -4.57
CA ARG A 115 -9.25 30.63 -3.35
C ARG A 115 -7.83 30.93 -2.87
N HIS A 116 -7.67 30.99 -1.56
CA HIS A 116 -6.36 31.11 -0.92
C HIS A 116 -5.71 29.72 -0.84
N LEU A 117 -4.62 29.54 -1.56
CA LEU A 117 -3.89 28.28 -1.66
C LEU A 117 -2.46 28.44 -1.15
N LEU A 118 -1.98 27.45 -0.42
CA LEU A 118 -0.55 27.33 -0.10
C LEU A 118 0.18 26.71 -1.29
N PRO A 119 1.44 27.11 -1.56
CA PRO A 119 2.22 26.52 -2.62
C PRO A 119 2.40 25.01 -2.40
N GLY A 120 2.28 24.26 -3.49
CA GLY A 120 2.39 22.80 -3.51
C GLY A 120 3.80 22.30 -3.17
N ALA A 121 3.92 20.98 -2.95
CA ALA A 121 5.15 20.32 -2.51
C ALA A 121 6.37 20.60 -3.40
N GLN A 122 6.20 20.92 -4.68
CA GLN A 122 7.28 21.30 -5.59
C GLN A 122 8.07 22.52 -5.08
N HIS A 123 7.39 23.55 -4.56
CA HIS A 123 8.06 24.73 -4.01
C HIS A 123 8.81 24.40 -2.71
N LEU A 124 8.24 23.56 -1.85
CA LEU A 124 8.90 23.11 -0.62
C LEU A 124 10.10 22.20 -0.92
N ILE A 125 10.03 21.33 -1.93
CA ILE A 125 11.16 20.52 -2.41
C ILE A 125 12.26 21.43 -2.98
N GLY A 126 11.90 22.43 -3.79
CA GLY A 126 12.83 23.43 -4.30
C GLY A 126 13.53 24.20 -3.19
N TYR A 127 12.79 24.58 -2.14
CA TYR A 127 13.32 25.23 -0.95
C TYR A 127 14.34 24.37 -0.20
N ILE A 128 13.99 23.11 0.14
CA ILE A 128 14.91 22.17 0.82
C ILE A 128 16.18 21.95 -0.01
N HIS A 129 16.03 21.82 -1.34
CA HIS A 129 17.15 21.68 -2.26
C HIS A 129 18.07 22.92 -2.27
N GLN A 130 17.50 24.12 -2.16
CA GLN A 130 18.26 25.38 -2.15
C GLN A 130 18.90 25.68 -0.79
N SER A 131 18.29 25.28 0.33
CA SER A 131 18.82 25.55 1.68
C SER A 131 19.90 24.55 2.12
N ASP A 132 19.63 23.25 1.99
CA ASP A 132 20.47 22.17 2.54
C ASP A 132 21.10 21.29 1.45
N GLY A 133 20.79 21.56 0.17
CA GLY A 133 21.32 20.83 -0.98
C GLY A 133 20.57 19.53 -1.33
N PHE A 134 20.97 18.90 -2.44
CA PHE A 134 20.30 17.71 -3.00
C PHE A 134 20.19 16.53 -2.02
N PHE A 135 21.24 16.23 -1.25
CA PHE A 135 21.24 15.11 -0.30
C PHE A 135 20.28 15.31 0.88
N ALA A 136 19.94 16.55 1.23
CA ALA A 136 19.00 16.84 2.29
C ALA A 136 17.58 16.37 1.96
N LEU A 137 17.19 16.36 0.68
CA LEU A 137 15.93 15.76 0.24
C LEU A 137 15.80 14.31 0.70
N TYR A 138 16.91 13.57 0.81
CA TYR A 138 16.98 12.15 1.21
C TYR A 138 17.22 11.91 2.71
N ARG A 139 17.19 12.96 3.53
CA ARG A 139 17.20 12.85 5.00
C ARG A 139 16.02 11.98 5.45
N GLY A 140 16.27 10.99 6.31
CA GLY A 140 15.29 9.96 6.71
C GLY A 140 15.18 8.73 5.80
N LEU A 141 15.79 8.70 4.61
CA LEU A 141 15.62 7.58 3.65
C LEU A 141 16.04 6.23 4.24
N THR A 142 17.13 6.18 5.01
CA THR A 142 17.62 4.93 5.62
C THR A 142 16.62 4.34 6.62
N ALA A 143 15.98 5.17 7.44
CA ALA A 143 14.89 4.76 8.32
C ALA A 143 13.67 4.27 7.50
N LYS A 144 13.33 4.96 6.40
CA LYS A 144 12.22 4.57 5.52
C LYS A 144 12.45 3.23 4.83
N ILE A 145 13.67 2.97 4.33
CA ILE A 145 14.07 1.67 3.76
C ILE A 145 14.00 0.58 4.83
N ALA A 146 14.47 0.84 6.05
CA ALA A 146 14.35 -0.11 7.17
C ALA A 146 12.87 -0.47 7.46
N ILE A 147 11.95 0.51 7.50
CA ILE A 147 10.51 0.27 7.67
C ILE A 147 9.97 -0.68 6.59
N ASN A 148 10.37 -0.49 5.33
CA ASN A 148 9.93 -1.34 4.23
C ASN A 148 10.46 -2.77 4.36
N ILE A 149 11.74 -2.94 4.69
CA ILE A 149 12.36 -4.26 4.91
C ILE A 149 11.68 -4.96 6.09
N THR A 150 11.48 -4.28 7.22
CA THR A 150 10.76 -4.82 8.38
C THR A 150 9.32 -5.21 8.01
N THR A 151 8.62 -4.37 7.24
CA THR A 151 7.26 -4.66 6.76
C THR A 151 7.23 -5.94 5.93
N TYR A 152 8.15 -6.06 4.97
CA TYR A 152 8.27 -7.21 4.09
C TYR A 152 8.55 -8.50 4.85
N VAL A 153 9.58 -8.49 5.71
CA VAL A 153 9.94 -9.64 6.56
C VAL A 153 8.74 -10.07 7.41
N MET A 154 8.01 -9.11 8.00
CA MET A 154 6.82 -9.42 8.80
C MET A 154 5.68 -9.99 7.97
N ASP A 155 5.45 -9.54 6.74
CA ASP A 155 4.41 -10.12 5.89
C ASP A 155 4.71 -11.58 5.53
N THR A 156 5.97 -11.91 5.24
CA THR A 156 6.44 -13.30 5.03
C THR A 156 6.39 -14.12 6.32
N THR A 157 6.82 -13.59 7.47
CA THR A 157 6.73 -14.31 8.75
C THR A 157 5.28 -14.61 9.12
N MET A 158 4.35 -13.67 8.88
CA MET A 158 2.94 -13.87 9.18
C MET A 158 2.24 -14.87 8.24
N SER A 159 2.63 -14.99 6.96
CA SER A 159 2.11 -16.08 6.11
C SER A 159 2.64 -17.44 6.56
N MET A 160 3.93 -17.55 6.91
CA MET A 160 4.52 -18.79 7.45
C MET A 160 3.88 -19.23 8.78
N LEU A 161 3.39 -18.29 9.60
CA LEU A 161 2.64 -18.56 10.82
C LEU A 161 1.16 -18.92 10.59
N GLY A 162 0.71 -19.07 9.34
CA GLY A 162 -0.69 -19.38 9.01
C GLY A 162 -1.67 -18.22 9.23
N LEU A 163 -1.18 -17.00 9.50
CA LEU A 163 -2.01 -15.80 9.58
C LEU A 163 -2.31 -15.25 8.18
N GLU A 164 -2.76 -16.11 7.28
CA GLU A 164 -3.07 -15.71 5.90
C GLU A 164 -4.36 -14.89 5.83
N THR A 165 -4.30 -13.78 5.11
CA THR A 165 -5.48 -12.95 4.84
C THR A 165 -6.21 -13.52 3.63
N ARG A 166 -7.44 -14.01 3.82
CA ARG A 166 -8.31 -14.32 2.69
C ARG A 166 -8.63 -13.05 1.91
N ASN A 167 -8.54 -13.16 0.59
CA ASN A 167 -9.13 -12.19 -0.33
C ASN A 167 -10.64 -12.40 -0.38
N PHE A 168 -11.40 -11.32 -0.54
CA PHE A 168 -12.84 -11.43 -0.74
C PHE A 168 -13.11 -11.84 -2.18
N GLY A 169 -13.95 -12.84 -2.35
CA GLY A 169 -14.50 -13.25 -3.64
C GLY A 169 -16.02 -13.36 -3.54
N PRO A 170 -16.73 -13.58 -4.67
CA PRO A 170 -18.20 -13.58 -4.71
C PRO A 170 -18.85 -14.56 -3.71
N THR A 171 -18.18 -15.67 -3.41
CA THR A 171 -18.65 -16.71 -2.47
C THR A 171 -18.14 -16.54 -1.04
N THR A 172 -17.11 -15.70 -0.80
CA THR A 172 -16.41 -15.58 0.48
C THR A 172 -16.89 -14.37 1.31
N GLY A 173 -17.69 -13.47 0.73
CA GLY A 173 -18.11 -12.21 1.36
C GLY A 173 -19.47 -12.21 2.07
N SER A 174 -20.31 -13.23 1.88
CA SER A 174 -21.72 -13.22 2.31
C SER A 174 -21.96 -13.52 3.80
N SER A 175 -20.96 -14.05 4.50
CA SER A 175 -21.07 -14.54 5.88
C SER A 175 -20.41 -13.58 6.87
N VAL A 176 -21.19 -13.05 7.82
CA VAL A 176 -20.72 -12.19 8.92
C VAL A 176 -19.61 -12.89 9.74
N ARG A 177 -19.65 -14.22 9.86
CA ARG A 177 -18.62 -15.02 10.54
C ARG A 177 -17.29 -14.98 9.81
N ASP A 178 -17.30 -14.99 8.48
CA ASP A 178 -16.07 -14.99 7.67
C ASP A 178 -15.52 -13.58 7.51
N MET A 179 -16.38 -12.57 7.40
CA MET A 179 -15.99 -11.16 7.50
C MET A 179 -15.31 -10.83 8.84
N SER A 180 -15.92 -11.20 9.97
CA SER A 180 -15.35 -10.95 11.30
C SER A 180 -14.03 -11.70 11.53
N ARG A 181 -13.91 -12.97 11.11
CA ARG A 181 -12.64 -13.70 11.10
C ARG A 181 -11.56 -13.00 10.26
N CYS A 182 -11.92 -12.53 9.06
CA CYS A 182 -11.02 -11.83 8.17
C CYS A 182 -10.54 -10.50 8.79
N MET A 183 -11.46 -9.71 9.37
CA MET A 183 -11.12 -8.48 10.11
C MET A 183 -10.20 -8.73 11.30
N LEU A 184 -10.43 -9.79 12.08
CA LEU A 184 -9.57 -10.16 13.21
C LEU A 184 -8.15 -10.51 12.74
N VAL A 185 -8.00 -11.38 11.75
CA VAL A 185 -6.67 -11.76 11.21
C VAL A 185 -5.95 -10.54 10.62
N ARG A 186 -6.64 -9.73 9.80
CA ARG A 186 -6.07 -8.49 9.25
C ARG A 186 -5.67 -7.51 10.36
N GLY A 187 -6.50 -7.33 11.38
CA GLY A 187 -6.23 -6.45 12.53
C GLY A 187 -5.04 -6.91 13.39
N CYS A 188 -4.90 -8.21 13.64
CA CYS A 188 -3.75 -8.79 14.31
C CYS A 188 -2.45 -8.55 13.53
N ARG A 189 -2.42 -8.86 12.22
CA ARG A 189 -1.27 -8.59 11.34
C ARG A 189 -0.89 -7.11 11.36
N LEU A 190 -1.89 -6.23 11.23
CA LEU A 190 -1.73 -4.78 11.20
C LEU A 190 -1.13 -4.23 12.49
N THR A 191 -1.63 -4.71 13.63
CA THR A 191 -1.16 -4.29 14.97
C THR A 191 0.27 -4.75 15.22
N LEU A 192 0.59 -6.03 14.96
CA LEU A 192 1.95 -6.58 15.08
C LEU A 192 2.95 -5.84 14.20
N LYS A 193 2.57 -5.57 12.93
CA LYS A 193 3.38 -4.78 12.00
C LYS A 193 3.60 -3.36 12.50
N LEU A 194 2.57 -2.71 13.05
CA LEU A 194 2.70 -1.35 13.58
C LEU A 194 3.62 -1.30 14.80
N ILE A 195 3.51 -2.23 15.74
CA ILE A 195 4.39 -2.31 16.93
C ILE A 195 5.86 -2.32 16.52
N LEU A 196 6.21 -3.11 15.50
CA LEU A 196 7.59 -3.26 15.02
C LEU A 196 8.09 -2.10 14.14
N THR A 197 7.19 -1.44 13.41
CA THR A 197 7.56 -0.34 12.50
C THR A 197 7.47 1.05 13.14
N GLN A 198 6.76 1.21 14.26
CA GLN A 198 6.60 2.50 14.93
C GLN A 198 7.94 3.10 15.41
N PRO A 199 8.88 2.36 16.04
CA PRO A 199 10.16 2.92 16.45
C PRO A 199 10.97 3.52 15.28
N LEU A 200 10.98 2.83 14.13
CA LEU A 200 11.62 3.32 12.91
C LEU A 200 10.87 4.50 12.28
N THR A 201 9.53 4.54 12.44
CA THR A 201 8.69 5.66 11.99
C THR A 201 9.00 6.93 12.78
N VAL A 202 9.13 6.84 14.11
CA VAL A 202 9.55 7.96 14.96
C VAL A 202 10.93 8.49 14.55
N VAL A 203 11.89 7.60 14.29
CA VAL A 203 13.22 7.99 13.79
C VAL A 203 13.13 8.68 12.42
N PHE A 204 12.37 8.14 11.48
CA PHE A 204 12.13 8.74 10.16
C PHE A 204 11.52 10.15 10.28
N THR A 205 10.46 10.30 11.06
CA THR A 205 9.79 11.60 11.25
C THR A 205 10.71 12.63 11.89
N ARG A 206 11.48 12.27 12.93
CA ARG A 206 12.42 13.18 13.60
C ARG A 206 13.64 13.53 12.74
N GLN A 207 14.13 12.59 11.94
CA GLN A 207 15.18 12.87 10.96
C GLN A 207 14.73 13.88 9.90
N ILE A 208 13.44 13.91 9.55
CA ILE A 208 12.87 14.98 8.71
C ILE A 208 12.68 16.28 9.52
N ALA A 209 12.06 16.19 10.70
CA ALA A 209 11.67 17.33 11.52
C ALA A 209 12.82 18.29 11.88
N GLN A 210 14.05 17.79 12.01
CA GLN A 210 15.24 18.61 12.27
C GLN A 210 15.50 19.70 11.20
N PHE A 211 14.94 19.54 9.98
CA PHE A 211 14.98 20.58 8.95
C PHE A 211 14.31 21.89 9.41
N ILE A 212 13.24 21.81 10.23
CA ILE A 212 12.47 22.97 10.69
C ILE A 212 13.32 23.94 11.53
N GLY A 213 14.28 23.43 12.29
CA GLY A 213 15.22 24.23 13.09
C GLY A 213 16.58 24.48 12.45
N CYS A 214 16.80 24.06 11.20
CA CYS A 214 18.13 23.96 10.58
C CYS A 214 19.13 23.11 11.42
N GLU A 215 18.62 22.06 12.05
CA GLU A 215 19.35 21.22 13.02
C GLU A 215 20.00 20.00 12.34
N SER A 216 21.14 19.54 12.89
CA SER A 216 21.90 18.38 12.40
C SER A 216 22.03 17.26 13.45
N VAL A 217 21.07 17.20 14.37
CA VAL A 217 21.04 16.36 15.58
C VAL A 217 20.92 14.86 15.29
N TYR A 218 20.23 14.48 14.20
CA TYR A 218 19.87 13.11 13.86
C TYR A 218 20.42 12.73 12.48
N GLN A 219 21.73 12.45 12.42
CA GLN A 219 22.44 12.20 11.14
C GLN A 219 22.27 10.76 10.62
N THR A 220 22.42 9.76 11.49
CA THR A 220 22.31 8.34 11.11
C THR A 220 21.23 7.62 11.90
N LEU A 221 20.66 6.56 11.31
CA LEU A 221 19.62 5.71 11.93
C LEU A 221 20.05 5.19 13.32
N GLY A 222 21.25 4.59 13.40
CA GLY A 222 21.77 4.03 14.65
C GLY A 222 22.03 5.07 15.75
N GLN A 223 22.67 6.20 15.42
CA GLN A 223 22.86 7.30 16.38
C GLN A 223 21.53 7.86 16.87
N THR A 224 20.54 7.99 15.97
CA THR A 224 19.21 8.51 16.32
C THR A 224 18.49 7.57 17.30
N ILE A 225 18.53 6.25 17.06
CA ILE A 225 17.97 5.26 17.99
C ILE A 225 18.67 5.33 19.36
N ILE A 226 20.01 5.35 19.38
CA ILE A 226 20.76 5.41 20.65
C ILE A 226 20.47 6.71 21.41
N LYS A 227 20.35 7.84 20.72
CA LYS A 227 20.06 9.15 21.31
C LYS A 227 18.66 9.17 21.93
N ILE A 228 17.62 8.79 21.17
CA ILE A 228 16.23 8.73 21.67
C ILE A 228 16.14 7.80 22.89
N PHE A 229 16.76 6.61 22.81
CA PHE A 229 16.75 5.65 23.91
C PHE A 229 17.42 6.18 25.20
N ARG A 230 18.48 7.00 25.07
CA ARG A 230 19.22 7.55 26.22
C ARG A 230 18.61 8.82 26.81
N GLU A 231 18.04 9.69 25.97
CA GLU A 231 17.56 11.01 26.37
C GLU A 231 16.06 11.02 26.72
N GLU A 232 15.26 10.19 26.05
CA GLU A 232 13.79 10.19 26.19
C GLU A 232 13.22 8.81 26.58
N GLY A 233 14.01 7.74 26.43
CA GLY A 233 13.66 6.39 26.80
C GLY A 233 12.77 5.65 25.78
N ILE A 234 12.26 4.48 26.19
CA ILE A 234 11.53 3.57 25.29
C ILE A 234 10.17 4.14 24.87
N ALA A 235 9.51 4.92 25.72
CA ALA A 235 8.19 5.47 25.46
C ALA A 235 8.16 6.39 24.22
N ALA A 236 9.24 7.14 23.97
CA ALA A 236 9.36 8.03 22.83
C ALA A 236 9.24 7.31 21.48
N PHE A 237 9.73 6.07 21.36
CA PHE A 237 9.58 5.25 20.15
C PHE A 237 8.14 4.84 19.83
N TYR A 238 7.21 5.00 20.78
CA TYR A 238 5.79 4.70 20.62
C TYR A 238 4.91 5.94 20.76
N ALA A 239 5.51 7.14 20.84
CA ALA A 239 4.78 8.38 20.63
C ALA A 239 4.09 8.33 19.26
N GLY A 240 2.83 8.79 19.18
CA GLY A 240 2.01 8.69 17.96
C GLY A 240 1.43 7.30 17.64
N PHE A 241 1.76 6.23 18.38
CA PHE A 241 1.27 4.87 18.09
C PHE A 241 -0.26 4.75 18.07
N VAL A 242 -0.94 5.28 19.11
CA VAL A 242 -2.40 5.13 19.28
C VAL A 242 -3.22 5.75 18.12
N PRO A 243 -3.04 7.03 17.74
CA PRO A 243 -3.78 7.60 16.60
C PRO A 243 -3.44 6.88 15.28
N ARG A 244 -2.17 6.46 15.09
CA ARG A 244 -1.77 5.64 13.92
C ARG A 244 -2.46 4.28 13.89
N LEU A 245 -2.64 3.62 15.04
CA LEU A 245 -3.37 2.35 15.16
C LEU A 245 -4.86 2.55 14.85
N ILE A 246 -5.51 3.54 15.45
CA ILE A 246 -6.93 3.84 15.21
C ILE A 246 -7.17 4.16 13.73
N GLY A 247 -6.33 5.01 13.13
CA GLY A 247 -6.43 5.36 11.71
C GLY A 247 -6.27 4.16 10.79
N LYS A 248 -5.25 3.31 11.02
CA LYS A 248 -5.04 2.11 10.20
C LYS A 248 -6.14 1.05 10.40
N MET A 249 -6.61 0.84 11.62
CA MET A 249 -7.71 -0.10 11.92
C MET A 249 -9.04 0.39 11.31
N GLY A 250 -9.34 1.69 11.40
CA GLY A 250 -10.48 2.31 10.74
C GLY A 250 -10.43 2.15 9.22
N PHE A 251 -9.26 2.40 8.61
CA PHE A 251 -9.07 2.27 7.17
C PHE A 251 -9.32 0.82 6.71
N MET A 252 -8.74 -0.14 7.43
CA MET A 252 -8.94 -1.57 7.20
C MET A 252 -10.41 -1.98 7.37
N ALA A 253 -11.12 -1.44 8.37
CA ALA A 253 -12.53 -1.74 8.61
C ALA A 253 -13.42 -1.19 7.48
N ILE A 254 -13.30 0.10 7.14
CA ILE A 254 -14.10 0.75 6.09
C ILE A 254 -13.87 0.07 4.74
N THR A 255 -12.61 -0.12 4.33
CA THR A 255 -12.28 -0.81 3.07
C THR A 255 -12.81 -2.23 3.04
N THR A 256 -12.69 -2.98 4.14
CA THR A 256 -13.22 -4.35 4.23
C THR A 256 -14.74 -4.38 4.10
N ILE A 257 -15.48 -3.53 4.83
CA ILE A 257 -16.95 -3.48 4.81
C ILE A 257 -17.44 -3.07 3.41
N ALA A 258 -16.87 -2.01 2.84
CA ALA A 258 -17.26 -1.52 1.53
C ALA A 258 -16.98 -2.57 0.44
N SER A 259 -15.79 -3.20 0.43
CA SER A 259 -15.52 -4.28 -0.52
C SER A 259 -16.46 -5.47 -0.34
N THR A 260 -16.77 -5.92 0.88
CA THR A 260 -17.74 -7.03 1.06
C THR A 260 -19.14 -6.70 0.55
N LEU A 261 -19.62 -5.47 0.79
CA LEU A 261 -20.91 -5.02 0.26
C LEU A 261 -20.88 -4.94 -1.27
N PHE A 262 -19.79 -4.45 -1.85
CA PHE A 262 -19.64 -4.37 -3.30
C PHE A 262 -19.55 -5.75 -3.97
N TYR A 263 -18.87 -6.72 -3.37
CA TYR A 263 -18.85 -8.10 -3.86
C TYR A 263 -20.21 -8.83 -3.71
N GLN A 264 -21.07 -8.39 -2.78
CA GLN A 264 -22.39 -8.98 -2.56
C GLN A 264 -23.48 -8.39 -3.47
N TYR A 265 -23.45 -7.07 -3.72
CA TYR A 265 -24.53 -6.34 -4.42
C TYR A 265 -24.09 -5.68 -5.73
N GLY A 266 -22.79 -5.55 -5.98
CA GLY A 266 -22.23 -4.89 -7.15
C GLY A 266 -22.06 -5.80 -8.37
N PRO A 267 -21.75 -5.23 -9.54
CA PRO A 267 -21.49 -6.00 -10.76
C PRO A 267 -20.19 -6.80 -10.63
N ASN A 268 -20.23 -8.08 -11.04
CA ASN A 268 -19.07 -8.96 -11.12
C ASN A 268 -18.21 -8.66 -12.36
N TYR A 269 -17.65 -7.44 -12.44
CA TYR A 269 -16.79 -7.01 -13.53
C TYR A 269 -15.50 -6.39 -12.98
N TYR A 270 -14.37 -7.04 -13.26
CA TYR A 270 -13.06 -6.74 -12.68
C TYR A 270 -12.65 -5.25 -12.69
N PRO A 271 -12.73 -4.49 -13.80
CA PRO A 271 -12.31 -3.09 -13.79
C PRO A 271 -13.23 -2.18 -12.95
N ILE A 272 -14.50 -2.54 -12.77
CA ILE A 272 -15.41 -1.79 -11.88
C ILE A 272 -15.09 -2.10 -10.41
N GLN A 273 -14.74 -3.35 -10.10
CA GLN A 273 -14.26 -3.74 -8.76
C GLN A 273 -12.95 -3.01 -8.40
N ALA A 274 -11.99 -2.97 -9.32
CA ALA A 274 -10.74 -2.22 -9.14
C ALA A 274 -10.97 -0.70 -8.95
N LEU A 275 -11.89 -0.10 -9.71
CA LEU A 275 -12.30 1.29 -9.54
C LEU A 275 -12.97 1.53 -8.18
N HIS A 276 -13.83 0.61 -7.72
CA HIS A 276 -14.45 0.68 -6.41
C HIS A 276 -13.39 0.64 -5.29
N GLU A 277 -12.46 -0.31 -5.33
CA GLU A 277 -11.37 -0.40 -4.34
C GLU A 277 -10.50 0.86 -4.31
N LEU A 278 -10.22 1.46 -5.49
CA LEU A 278 -9.51 2.73 -5.59
C LEU A 278 -10.28 3.89 -4.95
N VAL A 279 -11.57 4.05 -5.27
CA VAL A 279 -12.43 5.13 -4.74
C VAL A 279 -12.63 4.99 -3.23
N VAL A 280 -12.86 3.78 -2.74
CA VAL A 280 -12.97 3.48 -1.30
C VAL A 280 -11.64 3.69 -0.59
N GLY A 281 -10.52 3.29 -1.20
CA GLY A 281 -9.18 3.52 -0.65
C GLY A 281 -8.86 5.01 -0.51
N ILE A 282 -9.09 5.80 -1.56
CA ILE A 282 -8.85 7.26 -1.54
C ILE A 282 -9.76 7.94 -0.51
N SER A 283 -11.06 7.64 -0.51
CA SER A 283 -12.02 8.26 0.42
C SER A 283 -11.76 7.87 1.89
N SER A 284 -11.47 6.60 2.17
CA SER A 284 -11.11 6.12 3.52
C SER A 284 -9.81 6.76 4.01
N SER A 285 -8.81 6.88 3.13
CA SER A 285 -7.55 7.55 3.42
C SER A 285 -7.77 9.03 3.76
N TYR A 286 -8.58 9.74 2.97
CA TYR A 286 -8.94 11.13 3.22
C TYR A 286 -9.62 11.32 4.57
N VAL A 287 -10.69 10.57 4.86
CA VAL A 287 -11.45 10.66 6.13
C VAL A 287 -10.57 10.42 7.36
N LEU A 288 -9.61 9.50 7.27
CA LEU A 288 -8.75 9.10 8.40
C LEU A 288 -7.39 9.81 8.41
N HIS A 289 -7.11 10.67 7.43
CA HIS A 289 -5.88 11.46 7.35
C HIS A 289 -5.57 12.27 8.62
N PRO A 290 -6.54 12.91 9.32
CA PRO A 290 -6.26 13.66 10.55
C PRO A 290 -5.56 12.83 11.64
N LEU A 291 -5.86 11.53 11.74
CA LEU A 291 -5.18 10.62 12.67
C LEU A 291 -3.72 10.34 12.26
N THR A 292 -3.42 10.37 10.96
CA THR A 292 -2.04 10.31 10.45
C THR A 292 -1.28 11.59 10.78
N VAL A 293 -1.91 12.77 10.63
CA VAL A 293 -1.33 14.07 11.01
C VAL A 293 -1.01 14.09 12.51
N VAL A 294 -1.98 13.76 13.37
CA VAL A 294 -1.78 13.68 14.83
C VAL A 294 -0.68 12.67 15.17
N GLY A 295 -0.63 11.51 14.52
CA GLY A 295 0.46 10.56 14.66
C GLY A 295 1.83 11.18 14.38
N THR A 296 1.98 11.87 13.25
CA THR A 296 3.23 12.53 12.84
C THR A 296 3.63 13.69 13.77
N CYS A 297 2.66 14.47 14.27
CA CYS A 297 2.94 15.48 15.29
C CYS A 297 3.42 14.85 16.60
N MET A 298 2.74 13.81 17.08
CA MET A 298 3.10 13.12 18.31
C MET A 298 4.44 12.37 18.21
N ASP A 299 4.86 11.89 17.03
CA ASP A 299 6.20 11.30 16.84
C ASP A 299 7.33 12.30 17.23
N VAL A 300 7.11 13.62 17.10
CA VAL A 300 8.11 14.68 17.33
C VAL A 300 8.02 15.30 18.73
N GLN A 301 6.85 15.22 19.37
CA GLN A 301 6.64 15.71 20.74
C GLN A 301 7.64 15.10 21.74
N GLY A 302 8.13 15.92 22.67
CA GLY A 302 9.14 15.53 23.67
C GLY A 302 10.58 15.44 23.16
N SER A 303 10.82 15.56 21.84
CA SER A 303 12.18 15.63 21.30
C SER A 303 12.83 17.01 21.52
N PRO A 304 14.17 17.11 21.53
CA PRO A 304 14.88 18.38 21.69
C PRO A 304 14.86 19.28 20.43
N LEU A 305 14.10 18.92 19.39
CA LEU A 305 14.05 19.65 18.12
C LEU A 305 13.26 20.96 18.23
N ALA A 306 13.63 21.96 17.43
CA ALA A 306 12.84 23.19 17.27
C ALA A 306 11.39 22.92 16.83
N ALA A 307 11.17 21.84 16.06
CA ALA A 307 9.86 21.35 15.65
C ALA A 307 8.93 20.92 16.81
N ALA A 308 9.49 20.61 17.98
CA ALA A 308 8.75 20.24 19.20
C ALA A 308 8.58 21.41 20.18
N MET A 309 9.20 22.57 19.89
CA MET A 309 9.16 23.73 20.77
C MET A 309 7.80 24.47 20.68
N PRO A 310 7.31 25.09 21.77
CA PRO A 310 6.05 25.83 21.79
C PRO A 310 5.90 26.95 20.75
N SER A 311 7.01 27.43 20.17
CA SER A 311 7.02 28.41 19.08
C SER A 311 6.61 27.84 17.71
N GLN A 312 6.73 26.52 17.51
CA GLN A 312 6.36 25.83 16.27
C GLN A 312 5.15 24.90 16.46
N MET A 313 5.05 24.24 17.63
CA MET A 313 3.94 23.35 17.95
C MET A 313 3.64 23.41 19.45
N ALA A 314 2.36 23.56 19.81
CA ALA A 314 1.93 23.47 21.20
C ALA A 314 2.30 22.10 21.81
N HIS A 315 2.58 22.08 23.12
CA HIS A 315 2.96 20.84 23.81
C HIS A 315 1.74 19.98 24.11
N TYR A 316 1.80 18.69 23.78
CA TYR A 316 0.70 17.74 23.99
C TYR A 316 1.13 16.53 24.82
N GLU A 317 0.62 16.44 26.05
CA GLU A 317 0.76 15.25 26.90
C GLU A 317 0.08 14.01 26.28
N HIS A 318 -1.02 14.22 25.56
CA HIS A 318 -1.89 13.18 25.02
C HIS A 318 -2.31 13.48 23.58
N TRP A 319 -2.36 12.45 22.75
CA TRP A 319 -2.78 12.56 21.34
C TRP A 319 -4.21 13.09 21.18
N THR A 320 -5.08 12.90 22.18
CA THR A 320 -6.45 13.42 22.18
C THR A 320 -6.49 14.95 22.28
N LYS A 321 -5.62 15.55 23.10
CA LYS A 321 -5.44 17.01 23.19
C LYS A 321 -4.91 17.56 21.85
N CYS A 322 -3.94 16.86 21.24
CA CYS A 322 -3.42 17.19 19.91
C CYS A 322 -4.49 17.11 18.81
N PHE A 323 -5.34 16.07 18.84
CA PHE A 323 -6.45 15.91 17.90
C PHE A 323 -7.49 17.02 18.06
N ALA A 324 -7.89 17.32 19.30
CA ALA A 324 -8.84 18.40 19.60
C ALA A 324 -8.31 19.76 19.12
N ASP A 325 -7.06 20.12 19.42
CA ASP A 325 -6.48 21.39 18.96
C ASP A 325 -6.41 21.49 17.42
N ILE A 326 -5.96 20.43 16.75
CA ILE A 326 -5.84 20.41 15.29
C ILE A 326 -7.21 20.53 14.61
N TYR A 327 -8.25 19.96 15.22
CA TYR A 327 -9.62 20.00 14.73
C TYR A 327 -10.33 21.33 15.03
N GLU A 328 -10.31 21.76 16.30
CA GLU A 328 -11.06 22.91 16.81
C GLU A 328 -10.33 24.23 16.60
N ASN A 329 -9.04 24.32 16.96
CA ASN A 329 -8.30 25.58 16.97
C ASN A 329 -7.59 25.85 15.65
N SER A 330 -6.82 24.88 15.16
CA SER A 330 -5.96 25.06 13.98
C SER A 330 -6.71 25.08 12.64
N GLY A 331 -7.81 24.34 12.51
CA GLY A 331 -8.51 24.13 11.23
C GLY A 331 -7.70 23.37 10.16
N PHE A 332 -6.50 22.90 10.50
CA PHE A 332 -5.51 22.32 9.58
C PHE A 332 -5.53 20.77 9.54
N TYR A 333 -6.65 20.13 9.87
CA TYR A 333 -6.74 18.67 10.03
C TYR A 333 -6.41 17.84 8.77
N HIS A 334 -6.44 18.43 7.56
CA HIS A 334 -6.00 17.79 6.31
C HIS A 334 -4.60 18.23 5.80
N ARG A 335 -3.77 18.91 6.62
CA ARG A 335 -2.43 19.33 6.18
C ARG A 335 -1.55 18.16 5.73
N GLY A 336 -0.85 18.33 4.61
CA GLY A 336 -0.07 17.27 3.97
C GLY A 336 -0.88 16.09 3.40
N GLY A 337 -2.22 16.19 3.29
CA GLY A 337 -3.07 15.16 2.69
C GLY A 337 -3.19 15.28 1.16
N ILE A 338 -3.19 16.51 0.64
CA ILE A 338 -3.06 16.81 -0.80
C ILE A 338 -1.77 17.62 -0.97
N LEU A 339 -0.78 17.05 -1.63
CA LEU A 339 0.56 17.65 -1.72
C LEU A 339 0.64 18.83 -2.69
N PHE A 340 -0.15 18.85 -3.76
CA PHE A 340 -0.02 19.81 -4.87
C PHE A 340 -1.04 20.96 -4.82
N CYS A 341 -2.27 20.69 -4.39
CA CYS A 341 -3.32 21.69 -4.20
C CYS A 341 -3.67 21.77 -2.71
N ARG A 342 -3.08 22.73 -2.00
CA ARG A 342 -3.22 22.90 -0.54
C ARG A 342 -4.11 24.10 -0.26
N THR A 343 -5.26 23.91 0.36
CA THR A 343 -6.13 25.00 0.79
C THR A 343 -5.65 25.61 2.10
N MET A 344 -5.59 26.95 2.19
CA MET A 344 -5.51 27.64 3.47
C MET A 344 -6.82 27.43 4.25
N PRO A 345 -6.79 27.17 5.58
CA PRO A 345 -7.99 27.07 6.37
C PRO A 345 -8.55 28.46 6.70
N VAL A 346 -9.87 28.53 6.86
CA VAL A 346 -10.62 29.79 7.03
C VAL A 346 -10.08 30.64 8.19
N LYS A 347 -9.72 30.02 9.33
CA LYS A 347 -9.18 30.71 10.51
C LYS A 347 -7.86 31.47 10.28
N LYS A 348 -7.10 31.17 9.21
CA LYS A 348 -5.88 31.91 8.81
C LYS A 348 -6.18 33.08 7.84
N LEU A 349 -7.45 33.32 7.49
CA LEU A 349 -7.89 34.48 6.70
C LEU A 349 -8.31 35.65 7.59
N ASP A 350 -8.71 35.36 8.82
CA ASP A 350 -9.27 36.31 9.79
C ASP A 350 -8.23 36.83 10.82
N ALA A 351 -6.95 36.43 10.66
CA ALA A 351 -5.82 36.70 11.58
C ALA A 351 -4.59 37.19 10.81
#